data_AF-A0A2E5AB38-F1
#
_entry.id   AF-A0A2E5AB38-F1
#
_cell.length_a   1.000
_cell.length_b   1.000
_cell.length_c   1.000
_cell.angle_alpha   90.00
_cell.angle_beta   90.00
_cell.angle_gamma   90.00
#
_symmetry.space_group_name_H-M   'P 1'
#
loop_
_entity.id
_entity.type
_entity.pdbx_description
1 polymer ?
#
loop_
_entity_poly.entity_id
_entity_poly.type
_entity_poly.pdbx_seq_one_letter_code
_entity_poly.pdbx_strand_id
1 'polypeptide(L)'
;HPYMFDVMASMNMVTNEAASEIALRKAGLDEAEISRVMGEMRDSELLSLSAEFIHTARTISQEEFIDPFIAVVAASGKKQMGETAKALVELNILKSDLHQTQTGVGGEVDVAMISRTGGFEWYAKKS
;
A
#
# COMPACT_ATOMS: atom_id res chain seq x y z
N HIS A 1 0.28 -2.01 -2.63
CA HIS A 1 -0.99 -1.92 -1.89
C HIS A 1 -0.80 -0.73 -0.94
N PRO A 2 -1.38 0.45 -1.23
CA PRO A 2 -1.10 1.69 -0.49
C PRO A 2 -1.16 1.47 1.04
N TYR A 3 -2.15 0.70 1.49
CA TYR A 3 -2.30 0.30 2.89
C TYR A 3 -1.09 -0.37 3.55
N MET A 4 -0.27 -1.17 2.87
CA MET A 4 0.84 -1.87 3.54
C MET A 4 1.99 -0.91 3.89
N PHE A 5 2.32 0.00 2.97
CA PHE A 5 3.35 1.01 3.21
C PHE A 5 2.87 1.99 4.27
N ASP A 6 1.61 2.42 4.21
CA ASP A 6 1.02 3.32 5.21
C ASP A 6 0.97 2.66 6.60
N VAL A 7 0.68 1.37 6.67
CA VAL A 7 0.75 0.59 7.93
C VAL A 7 2.18 0.50 8.45
N MET A 8 3.16 0.20 7.59
CA MET A 8 4.57 0.13 8.01
C MET A 8 5.11 1.49 8.48
N ALA A 9 4.77 2.56 7.77
CA ALA A 9 5.12 3.92 8.18
C ALA A 9 4.49 4.28 9.53
N SER A 10 3.20 3.94 9.71
CA SER A 10 2.48 4.15 10.98
C SER A 10 3.10 3.32 12.12
N MET A 11 3.45 2.06 11.86
CA MET A 11 4.11 1.20 12.86
C MET A 11 5.49 1.72 13.25
N ASN A 12 6.30 2.18 12.29
CA ASN A 12 7.60 2.78 12.59
C ASN A 12 7.44 4.04 13.44
N MET A 13 6.43 4.87 13.14
CA MET A 13 6.16 6.09 13.91
C MET A 13 5.76 5.76 15.36
N VAL A 14 4.83 4.84 15.58
CA VAL A 14 4.42 4.39 16.92
C VAL A 14 5.59 3.78 17.69
N THR A 15 6.43 3.00 17.01
CA THR A 15 7.60 2.36 17.64
C THR A 15 8.64 3.40 18.04
N ASN A 16 8.88 4.41 17.20
CA ASN A 16 9.80 5.51 17.49
C ASN A 16 9.28 6.38 18.64
N GLU A 17 7.97 6.66 18.68
CA GLU A 17 7.34 7.40 19.77
C GLU A 17 7.51 6.66 21.11
N ALA A 18 7.23 5.35 21.13
CA ALA A 18 7.42 4.52 22.32
C ALA A 18 8.89 4.43 22.75
N ALA A 19 9.83 4.34 21.80
CA ALA A 19 11.26 4.34 22.09
C ALA A 19 11.73 5.67 22.71
N SER A 20 11.24 6.79 22.19
CA SER A 20 11.51 8.13 22.74
C SER A 20 10.99 8.27 24.16
N GLU A 21 9.77 7.82 24.44
CA GLU A 21 9.20 7.84 25.79
C GLU A 21 10.04 7.02 26.78
N ILE A 22 10.46 5.81 26.38
CA ILE A 22 11.34 4.95 27.20
C ILE A 22 12.69 5.63 27.46
N ALA A 23 13.26 6.32 26.47
CA ALA A 23 14.53 7.03 26.61
C ALA A 23 14.40 8.20 27.60
N LEU A 24 13.32 8.97 27.53
CA LEU A 24 13.05 10.08 28.45
C LEU A 24 12.86 9.58 29.89
N ARG A 25 12.11 8.48 30.08
CA ARG A 25 11.98 7.81 31.39
C ARG A 25 13.33 7.38 31.95
N LYS A 26 14.21 6.81 31.11
CA LYS A 26 15.57 6.41 31.52
C LYS A 26 16.47 7.60 31.86
N ALA A 27 16.23 8.76 31.26
CA ALA A 27 16.94 9.99 31.58
C ALA A 27 16.49 10.62 32.93
N GLY A 28 15.47 10.04 33.58
CA GLY A 28 15.01 10.45 34.91
C GLY A 28 14.03 11.62 34.90
N LEU A 29 13.45 11.96 33.74
CA LEU A 29 12.40 12.98 33.65
C LEU A 29 11.13 12.50 34.35
N ASP A 30 10.39 13.45 34.92
CA ASP A 30 9.09 13.15 35.51
C ASP A 30 7.99 12.98 34.44
N GLU A 31 6.85 12.43 34.84
CA GLU A 31 5.74 12.14 33.93
C GLU A 31 5.16 13.39 33.26
N ALA A 32 5.18 14.54 33.94
CA ALA A 32 4.66 15.79 33.43
C ALA A 32 5.60 16.39 32.36
N GLU A 33 6.90 16.31 32.60
CA GLU A 33 7.94 16.70 31.65
C GLU A 33 7.92 15.81 30.40
N ILE A 34 7.80 14.49 30.57
CA ILE A 34 7.66 13.54 29.46
C ILE A 34 6.42 13.88 28.62
N SER A 35 5.27 14.08 29.27
CA SER A 35 4.02 14.40 28.56
C SER A 35 4.13 15.70 27.76
N ARG A 36 4.79 16.72 28.32
CA ARG A 36 5.04 18.00 27.64
C ARG A 36 5.94 17.82 26.41
N VAL A 37 7.10 17.18 26.58
CA VAL A 37 8.06 16.96 25.48
C VAL A 37 7.45 16.10 24.37
N MET A 38 6.77 15.00 24.72
CA MET A 38 6.10 14.15 23.74
C MET A 38 4.95 14.87 23.02
N GLY A 39 4.28 15.81 23.69
CA GLY A 39 3.30 16.71 23.07
C GLY A 39 3.93 17.62 22.02
N GLU A 40 5.00 18.34 22.38
CA GLU A 40 5.73 19.23 21.48
C GLU A 40 6.30 18.48 20.24
N MET A 41 6.81 17.26 20.45
CA MET A 41 7.31 16.39 19.37
C MET A 41 6.20 15.97 18.39
N ARG A 42 5.00 15.63 18.89
CA ARG A 42 3.86 15.23 18.03
C ARG A 42 3.37 16.37 17.15
N ASP A 43 3.35 17.59 17.69
CA ASP A 43 2.74 18.74 17.02
C ASP A 43 3.61 19.32 15.91
N SER A 44 4.92 19.02 15.87
CA SER A 44 5.83 19.61 14.89
C SER A 44 6.78 18.60 14.24
N GLU A 45 7.61 17.93 15.03
CA GLU A 45 8.76 17.17 14.55
C GLU A 45 8.38 15.82 13.94
N LEU A 46 7.42 15.11 14.55
CA LEU A 46 6.98 13.80 14.05
C LEU A 46 6.23 13.91 12.72
N LEU A 47 5.47 14.99 12.51
CA LEU A 47 4.79 15.24 11.24
C LEU A 47 5.79 15.55 10.12
N SER A 48 6.79 16.40 10.37
CA SER A 48 7.82 16.69 9.37
C SER A 48 8.67 15.46 9.05
N LEU A 49 9.09 14.71 10.08
CA LEU A 49 9.95 13.54 9.92
C LEU A 49 9.22 12.40 9.19
N SER A 50 7.93 12.20 9.47
CA SER A 50 7.13 11.21 8.74
C SER A 50 6.97 11.57 7.27
N ALA A 51 6.74 12.86 6.95
CA ALA A 51 6.68 13.32 5.57
C ALA A 51 8.02 13.11 4.83
N GLU A 52 9.14 13.43 5.48
CA GLU A 52 10.48 13.22 4.93
C GLU A 52 10.80 11.74 4.74
N PHE A 53 10.43 10.88 5.68
CA PHE A 53 10.58 9.44 5.56
C PHE A 53 9.79 8.89 4.37
N ILE A 54 8.52 9.27 4.22
CA ILE A 54 7.68 8.84 3.09
C ILE A 54 8.27 9.31 1.77
N HIS A 55 8.73 10.56 1.71
CA HIS A 55 9.36 11.11 0.52
C HIS A 55 10.63 10.34 0.16
N THR A 56 11.54 10.16 1.11
CA THR A 56 12.82 9.45 0.92
C THR A 56 12.60 8.00 0.50
N ALA A 57 11.68 7.29 1.17
CA ALA A 57 11.35 5.91 0.82
C ALA A 57 10.81 5.79 -0.61
N ARG A 58 9.99 6.76 -1.06
CA ARG A 58 9.51 6.81 -2.45
C ARG A 58 10.64 7.09 -3.43
N THR A 59 11.51 8.05 -3.13
CA THR A 59 12.67 8.39 -3.96
C THR A 59 13.57 7.18 -4.15
N ILE A 60 13.95 6.51 -3.06
CA ILE A 60 14.76 5.28 -3.11
C ILE A 60 14.03 4.19 -3.91
N SER A 61 12.73 4.00 -3.66
CA SER A 61 11.95 3.02 -4.41
C SER A 61 11.95 3.32 -5.91
N GLN A 62 11.90 4.60 -6.28
CA GLN A 62 11.89 5.03 -7.67
C GLN A 62 13.25 4.80 -8.32
N GLU A 63 14.30 5.33 -7.72
CA GLU A 63 15.66 5.36 -8.29
C GLU A 63 16.32 3.97 -8.33
N GLU A 64 16.15 3.16 -7.28
CA GLU A 64 16.87 1.89 -7.14
C GLU A 64 16.12 0.70 -7.75
N PHE A 65 14.80 0.80 -7.95
CA PHE A 65 13.98 -0.35 -8.38
C PHE A 65 13.11 -0.05 -9.60
N ILE A 66 12.34 1.04 -9.60
CA ILE A 66 11.37 1.33 -10.66
C ILE A 66 12.09 1.80 -11.92
N ASP A 67 12.95 2.81 -11.84
CA ASP A 67 13.64 3.38 -12.99
C ASP A 67 14.55 2.35 -13.70
N PRO A 68 15.35 1.53 -12.99
CA PRO A 68 16.13 0.47 -13.63
C PRO A 68 15.25 -0.56 -14.34
N PHE A 69 14.13 -0.96 -13.73
CA PHE A 69 13.18 -1.88 -14.37
C PHE A 69 12.59 -1.28 -15.65
N ILE A 70 12.14 -0.03 -15.61
CA ILE A 70 11.61 0.68 -16.78
C ILE A 70 12.69 0.79 -17.86
N ALA A 71 13.93 1.10 -17.51
CA ALA A 71 15.03 1.18 -18.46
C ALA A 71 15.26 -0.16 -19.18
N VAL A 72 15.24 -1.28 -18.44
CA VAL A 72 15.39 -2.62 -19.03
C VAL A 72 14.24 -2.96 -19.98
N VAL A 73 13.00 -2.69 -19.57
CA VAL A 73 11.82 -2.96 -20.41
C VAL A 73 11.81 -2.05 -21.63
N ALA A 74 12.16 -0.78 -21.50
CA ALA A 74 12.22 0.18 -22.61
C ALA A 74 13.35 -0.14 -23.61
N ALA A 75 14.47 -0.67 -23.13
CA ALA A 75 15.57 -1.15 -23.98
C ALA A 75 15.24 -2.49 -24.67
N SER A 76 14.18 -3.19 -24.22
CA SER A 76 13.76 -4.45 -24.82
C SER A 76 13.02 -4.22 -26.14
N GLY A 77 13.07 -5.20 -27.05
CA GLY A 77 12.34 -5.13 -28.31
C GLY A 77 10.82 -5.15 -28.10
N LYS A 78 10.05 -4.63 -29.08
CA LYS A 78 8.58 -4.54 -29.04
C LYS A 78 7.87 -5.83 -28.61
N LYS A 79 8.42 -6.98 -28.96
CA LYS A 79 7.90 -8.31 -28.57
C LYS A 79 7.99 -8.53 -27.05
N GLN A 80 9.16 -8.30 -26.45
CA GLN A 80 9.38 -8.49 -25.01
C GLN A 80 8.51 -7.53 -24.19
N MET A 81 8.41 -6.26 -24.62
CA MET A 81 7.50 -5.29 -23.99
C MET A 81 6.04 -5.78 -23.99
N GLY A 82 5.59 -6.36 -25.10
CA GLY A 82 4.23 -6.92 -25.20
C GLY A 82 4.02 -8.12 -24.27
N GLU A 83 5.01 -9.00 -24.15
CA GLU A 83 4.98 -10.13 -23.20
C GLU A 83 4.96 -9.65 -21.75
N THR A 84 5.78 -8.66 -21.39
CA THR A 84 5.77 -8.04 -20.06
C THR A 84 4.42 -7.39 -19.74
N ALA A 85 3.85 -6.63 -20.68
CA ALA A 85 2.54 -6.01 -20.50
C ALA A 85 1.44 -7.05 -20.27
N LYS A 86 1.46 -8.15 -21.03
CA LYS A 86 0.53 -9.28 -20.85
C LYS A 86 0.66 -9.89 -19.45
N ALA A 87 1.87 -10.17 -19.00
CA ALA A 87 2.11 -10.73 -17.67
C ALA A 87 1.62 -9.80 -16.55
N LEU A 88 1.81 -8.48 -16.70
CA LEU A 88 1.29 -7.49 -15.73
C LEU A 88 -0.24 -7.49 -15.67
N VAL A 89 -0.93 -7.63 -16.80
CA VAL A 89 -2.39 -7.74 -16.84
C VAL A 89 -2.86 -9.01 -16.14
N GLU A 90 -2.23 -10.15 -16.43
CA GLU A 90 -2.55 -11.43 -15.79
C GLU A 90 -2.35 -11.38 -14.27
N LEU A 91 -1.26 -10.77 -13.80
CA LEU A 91 -1.02 -10.53 -12.37
C LEU A 91 -2.09 -9.64 -11.73
N ASN A 92 -2.57 -8.62 -12.46
CA ASN A 92 -3.59 -7.71 -11.94
C ASN A 92 -4.97 -8.39 -11.86
N ILE A 93 -5.29 -9.27 -12.82
CA ILE A 93 -6.49 -10.13 -12.77
C ILE A 93 -6.40 -11.05 -11.54
N LEU A 94 -5.30 -11.79 -11.40
CA LEU A 94 -5.09 -12.68 -10.24
C LEU A 94 -5.23 -11.93 -8.90
N LYS A 95 -4.63 -10.75 -8.79
CA LYS A 95 -4.74 -9.90 -7.61
C LYS A 95 -6.20 -9.48 -7.36
N SER A 96 -6.94 -9.13 -8.41
CA SER A 96 -8.35 -8.74 -8.29
C SER A 96 -9.21 -9.90 -7.82
N ASP A 97 -8.98 -11.11 -8.32
CA ASP A 97 -9.67 -12.33 -7.90
C ASP A 97 -9.37 -12.68 -6.43
N LEU A 98 -8.12 -12.51 -6.00
CA LEU A 98 -7.71 -12.67 -4.61
C LEU A 98 -8.34 -11.63 -3.67
N HIS A 99 -8.59 -10.40 -4.14
CA HIS A 99 -9.31 -9.39 -3.33
C HIS A 99 -10.83 -9.55 -3.37
N GLN A 100 -11.40 -10.07 -4.47
CA GLN A 100 -12.83 -10.36 -4.56
C GLN A 100 -13.27 -11.45 -3.59
N THR A 101 -12.40 -12.40 -3.25
CA THR A 101 -12.68 -13.37 -2.16
C THR A 101 -12.73 -12.71 -0.77
N GLN A 102 -12.22 -11.49 -0.61
CA GLN A 102 -12.29 -10.73 0.65
C GLN A 102 -13.52 -9.82 0.78
N THR A 103 -14.20 -9.48 -0.32
CA THR A 103 -15.48 -8.76 -0.30
C THR A 103 -16.61 -9.73 -0.60
N GLY A 104 -16.84 -10.68 0.30
CA GLY A 104 -18.07 -11.46 0.30
C GLY A 104 -19.24 -10.55 0.64
N VAL A 105 -19.96 -10.05 -0.38
CA VAL A 105 -21.37 -9.70 -0.19
C VAL A 105 -22.09 -11.01 0.12
N GLY A 106 -22.40 -11.23 1.41
CA GLY A 106 -22.87 -12.52 1.95
C GLY A 106 -24.30 -12.91 1.56
N GLY A 107 -24.73 -12.64 0.33
CA GLY A 107 -26.05 -12.99 -0.19
C GLY A 107 -25.99 -13.52 -1.62
N GLU A 108 -27.07 -14.15 -2.08
CA GLU A 108 -27.19 -14.65 -3.46
C GLU A 108 -26.95 -13.51 -4.47
N VAL A 109 -25.99 -13.71 -5.38
CA VAL A 109 -25.62 -12.74 -6.40
C VAL A 109 -26.26 -13.18 -7.72
N ASP A 110 -27.28 -12.45 -8.16
CA ASP A 110 -27.82 -12.59 -9.51
C ASP A 110 -27.04 -11.71 -10.49
N VAL A 111 -26.50 -12.32 -11.55
CA VAL A 111 -25.73 -11.62 -12.57
C VAL A 111 -26.46 -11.66 -13.91
N ALA A 112 -26.69 -10.49 -14.49
CA ALA A 112 -27.18 -10.33 -15.86
C ALA A 112 -26.01 -9.94 -16.78
N MET A 113 -25.81 -10.70 -17.85
CA MET A 113 -24.81 -10.40 -18.88
C MET A 113 -25.49 -9.97 -20.17
N ILE A 114 -25.06 -8.84 -20.73
CA ILE A 114 -25.50 -8.37 -22.05
C ILE A 114 -24.30 -8.37 -22.99
N SER A 115 -24.37 -9.17 -24.04
CA SER A 115 -23.33 -9.20 -25.07
C SER A 115 -23.91 -9.04 -26.47
N ARG A 116 -23.07 -8.52 -27.37
CA ARG A 116 -23.46 -8.19 -28.74
C ARG A 116 -23.70 -9.43 -29.62
N THR A 117 -23.18 -10.59 -29.21
CA THR A 117 -23.30 -11.88 -29.92
C THR A 117 -24.25 -12.86 -29.23
N GLY A 118 -24.37 -12.80 -27.89
CA GLY A 118 -25.20 -13.72 -27.10
C GLY A 118 -26.54 -13.14 -26.62
N GLY A 119 -26.76 -11.82 -26.77
CA GLY A 119 -27.97 -11.18 -26.27
C GLY A 119 -27.96 -10.96 -24.75
N PHE A 120 -29.15 -10.98 -24.12
CA PHE A 120 -29.34 -10.85 -22.68
C PHE A 120 -29.46 -12.23 -22.04
N GLU A 121 -28.57 -12.52 -21.09
CA GLU A 121 -28.53 -13.80 -20.39
C GLU A 121 -28.54 -13.57 -18.88
N TRP A 122 -29.46 -14.25 -18.18
CA TRP A 122 -29.58 -14.20 -16.72
C TRP A 122 -28.97 -15.46 -16.11
N TYR A 123 -27.98 -15.26 -15.24
CA TYR A 123 -27.30 -16.34 -14.53
C TYR A 123 -27.73 -16.31 -13.06
N ALA A 124 -28.78 -17.07 -12.74
CA ALA A 124 -29.15 -17.37 -11.36
C ALA A 124 -28.31 -18.57 -10.88
N LYS A 125 -27.42 -18.36 -9.92
CA LYS A 125 -26.70 -19.47 -9.29
C LYS A 125 -27.64 -20.11 -8.27
N LYS A 126 -28.09 -21.34 -8.51
CA LYS A 126 -28.78 -22.11 -7.45
C LYS A 126 -27.79 -22.37 -6.32
N SER A 127 -28.25 -22.09 -5.09
CA SER A 127 -27.56 -22.33 -3.81
C SER A 127 -26.85 -23.68 -3.74
#